data_AF-A0A2S5J445-F1
#
_entry.id   AF-A0A2S5J445-F1
#
_cell.length_a   1.000
_cell.length_b   1.000
_cell.length_c   1.000
_cell.angle_alpha   90.00
_cell.angle_beta   90.00
_cell.angle_gamma   90.00
#
_symmetry.space_group_name_H-M   'P 1'
#
loop_
_entity.id
_entity.type
_entity.pdbx_description
1 polymer ?
#
loop_
_entity_poly.entity_id
_entity_poly.type
_entity_poly.pdbx_seq_one_letter_code
_entity_poly.pdbx_strand_id
1 'polypeptide(L)'
;MIKYIFLALATVSLGFCADNGVERYQNILKNLTEARTGLTQKEIENITNPFFKSEQASSSSQASPDSNQTAPKYRLYAIFNNKVKINNVWYKLNDKIDQYDIYKIKKSSVVLKNQAELLELNIIKGNQNVSIIYK
;
A
#
# COMPACT_ATOMS: atom_id res chain seq x y z
N MET A 1 40.90 -13.14 -60.79
CA MET A 1 39.62 -12.42 -60.57
C MET A 1 38.62 -13.16 -59.67
N ILE A 2 38.64 -14.50 -59.58
CA ILE A 2 37.70 -15.28 -58.75
C ILE A 2 37.77 -15.00 -57.22
N LYS A 3 38.92 -14.53 -56.72
CA LYS A 3 39.19 -14.35 -55.27
C LYS A 3 38.46 -13.16 -54.66
N TYR A 4 38.15 -12.12 -55.45
CA TYR A 4 37.42 -10.94 -54.98
C TYR A 4 35.89 -11.12 -55.03
N ILE A 5 35.40 -12.14 -55.74
CA ILE A 5 33.98 -12.48 -55.83
C ILE A 5 33.43 -12.99 -54.50
N PHE A 6 34.20 -13.80 -53.76
CA PHE A 6 33.80 -14.27 -52.42
C PHE A 6 33.78 -13.14 -51.39
N LEU A 7 34.64 -12.13 -51.54
CA LEU A 7 34.69 -10.98 -50.64
C LEU A 7 33.50 -10.02 -50.86
N ALA A 8 33.08 -9.84 -52.12
CA ALA A 8 31.88 -9.06 -52.44
C ALA A 8 30.58 -9.77 -52.03
N LEU A 9 30.55 -11.10 -52.04
CA LEU A 9 29.37 -11.88 -51.61
C LEU A 9 29.17 -11.87 -50.09
N ALA A 10 30.26 -11.76 -49.32
CA ALA A 10 30.22 -11.69 -47.85
C ALA A 10 29.74 -10.34 -47.31
N THR A 11 29.88 -9.24 -48.07
CA THR A 11 29.40 -7.91 -47.62
C THR A 11 27.90 -7.71 -47.79
N VAL A 12 27.23 -8.53 -48.60
CA VAL A 12 25.78 -8.46 -48.82
C VAL A 12 25.00 -9.15 -47.69
N SER A 13 25.60 -10.12 -46.99
CA SER A 13 24.92 -10.92 -45.95
C SER A 13 24.83 -10.28 -44.56
N LEU A 14 25.41 -9.09 -44.35
CA LEU A 14 25.38 -8.39 -43.05
C LEU A 14 24.30 -7.30 -42.95
N GLY A 15 23.46 -7.13 -43.97
CA GLY A 15 22.60 -5.96 -44.12
C GLY A 15 21.17 -6.03 -43.58
N PHE A 16 20.65 -7.17 -43.11
CA PHE A 16 19.23 -7.28 -42.76
C PHE A 16 18.97 -8.07 -41.47
N CYS A 17 19.24 -7.45 -40.32
CA CYS A 17 18.53 -7.77 -39.09
C CYS A 17 17.37 -6.78 -38.94
N ALA A 18 16.17 -7.15 -39.41
CA ALA A 18 14.95 -6.41 -39.15
C ALA A 18 14.54 -6.61 -37.68
N ASP A 19 15.07 -5.79 -36.77
CA ASP A 19 14.58 -5.73 -35.41
C ASP A 19 13.38 -4.77 -35.34
N ASN A 20 12.19 -5.35 -35.19
CA ASN A 20 10.92 -4.62 -35.05
C ASN A 20 10.81 -3.89 -33.69
N GLY A 21 11.85 -3.92 -32.85
CA GLY A 21 11.93 -3.21 -31.59
C GLY A 21 11.70 -1.70 -31.75
N VAL A 22 12.29 -1.09 -32.78
CA VAL A 22 12.15 0.36 -33.04
C VAL A 22 10.69 0.72 -33.34
N GLU A 23 10.01 -0.04 -34.19
CA GLU A 23 8.59 0.18 -34.50
C GLU A 23 7.69 -0.03 -33.28
N ARG A 24 7.98 -1.04 -32.45
CA ARG A 24 7.27 -1.25 -31.18
C ARG A 24 7.34 -0.03 -30.26
N TYR A 25 8.53 0.53 -30.07
CA TYR A 25 8.70 1.70 -29.19
C TYR A 25 8.07 2.96 -29.79
N GLN A 26 8.16 3.16 -31.11
CA GLN A 26 7.49 4.27 -31.77
C GLN A 26 5.96 4.22 -31.58
N ASN A 27 5.35 3.04 -31.68
CA ASN A 27 3.92 2.86 -31.45
C ASN A 27 3.51 3.16 -30.00
N ILE A 28 4.32 2.75 -29.01
CA ILE A 28 4.07 3.08 -27.60
C ILE A 28 4.14 4.59 -27.38
N LEU A 29 5.17 5.25 -27.92
CA LEU A 29 5.34 6.70 -27.77
C LEU A 29 4.21 7.47 -28.44
N LYS A 30 3.79 7.05 -29.64
CA LYS A 30 2.64 7.64 -30.34
C LYS A 30 1.38 7.60 -29.48
N ASN A 31 1.04 6.45 -28.91
CA ASN A 31 -0.13 6.28 -28.04
C ASN A 31 -0.02 7.07 -26.71
N LEU A 32 1.20 7.35 -26.23
CA LEU A 32 1.43 8.16 -25.03
C LEU A 32 1.34 9.66 -25.29
N THR A 33 1.61 10.10 -26.52
CA THR A 33 1.55 11.52 -26.91
C THR A 33 0.14 12.02 -27.19
N GLU A 34 -0.84 11.12 -27.33
CA GLU A 34 -2.24 11.51 -27.46
C GLU A 34 -2.73 12.21 -26.20
N ALA A 35 -3.44 13.33 -26.37
CA ALA A 35 -3.97 14.08 -25.24
C ALA A 35 -4.96 13.21 -24.45
N ARG A 36 -4.78 13.13 -23.13
CA ARG A 36 -5.71 12.40 -22.26
C ARG A 36 -7.07 13.11 -22.26
N THR A 37 -8.03 12.58 -22.99
CA THR A 37 -9.42 12.97 -22.87
C THR A 37 -10.07 12.14 -21.77
N GLY A 38 -10.82 12.78 -20.88
CA GLY A 38 -11.63 12.07 -19.88
C GLY A 38 -12.77 11.28 -20.54
N LEU A 39 -13.49 10.50 -19.73
CA LEU A 39 -14.70 9.81 -20.16
C LEU A 39 -15.81 10.84 -20.44
N THR A 40 -16.62 10.57 -21.46
CA THR A 40 -17.86 11.30 -21.71
C THR A 40 -18.92 10.92 -20.67
N GLN A 41 -19.93 11.78 -20.49
CA GLN A 41 -21.01 11.54 -19.53
C GLN A 41 -21.70 10.19 -19.72
N LYS A 42 -21.93 9.79 -20.98
CA LYS A 42 -22.54 8.51 -21.35
C LYS A 42 -21.67 7.30 -20.97
N GLU A 43 -20.34 7.45 -21.01
CA GLU A 43 -19.41 6.38 -20.63
C GLU A 43 -19.27 6.29 -19.11
N ILE A 44 -19.36 7.41 -18.40
CA ILE A 44 -19.38 7.44 -16.93
C ILE A 44 -20.60 6.71 -16.40
N GLU A 45 -21.78 6.97 -16.98
CA GLU A 45 -23.04 6.34 -16.55
C GLU A 45 -23.06 4.82 -16.78
N ASN A 46 -22.29 4.31 -17.73
CA ASN A 46 -22.22 2.89 -18.07
C ASN A 46 -20.95 2.19 -17.54
N ILE A 47 -20.16 2.86 -16.69
CA ILE A 47 -18.93 2.27 -16.17
C ILE A 47 -19.26 1.19 -15.14
N THR A 48 -18.74 -0.01 -15.35
CA THR A 48 -18.84 -1.07 -14.35
C THR A 48 -17.85 -0.77 -13.23
N ASN A 49 -18.30 -0.91 -11.98
CA ASN A 49 -17.41 -0.75 -10.83
C ASN A 49 -16.26 -1.77 -10.92
N PRO A 50 -14.99 -1.32 -11.06
CA PRO A 50 -13.85 -2.21 -11.27
C PRO A 50 -13.38 -2.90 -9.98
N PHE A 51 -13.99 -2.57 -8.83
CA PHE A 51 -13.68 -3.18 -7.56
C PHE A 51 -14.63 -4.32 -7.26
N PHE A 52 -14.08 -5.45 -6.81
CA PHE A 52 -14.86 -6.57 -6.33
C PHE A 52 -15.70 -6.13 -5.13
N LYS A 53 -17.02 -6.38 -5.19
CA LYS A 53 -17.87 -6.33 -4.00
C LYS A 53 -17.46 -7.51 -3.14
N SER A 54 -16.78 -7.25 -2.03
CA SER A 54 -16.63 -8.25 -0.98
C SER A 54 -18.04 -8.58 -0.51
N GLU A 55 -18.46 -9.82 -0.71
CA GLU A 55 -19.55 -10.38 0.09
C GLU A 55 -19.04 -10.33 1.53
N GLN A 56 -19.47 -9.32 2.27
CA GLN A 56 -19.35 -9.36 3.71
C GLN A 56 -20.11 -10.61 4.10
N ALA A 57 -19.38 -11.62 4.58
CA ALA A 57 -19.97 -12.72 5.30
C ALA A 57 -20.99 -12.11 6.24
N SER A 58 -22.25 -12.55 6.11
CA SER A 58 -23.37 -12.24 6.98
C SER A 58 -23.02 -12.65 8.40
N SER A 59 -22.12 -11.89 9.02
CA SER A 59 -21.83 -11.89 10.42
C SER A 59 -22.83 -10.91 10.96
N SER A 60 -23.99 -11.46 11.32
CA SER A 60 -24.93 -10.87 12.25
C SER A 60 -24.18 -10.44 13.50
N SER A 61 -23.65 -9.23 13.43
CA SER A 61 -23.40 -8.33 14.53
C SER A 61 -23.49 -6.95 13.91
N GLN A 62 -24.73 -6.57 13.58
CA GLN A 62 -25.19 -5.23 13.96
C GLN A 62 -24.99 -5.12 15.49
N ALA A 63 -23.75 -4.94 15.92
CA ALA A 63 -23.56 -3.96 16.96
C ALA A 63 -23.95 -2.65 16.27
N SER A 64 -25.18 -2.21 16.53
CA SER A 64 -25.44 -0.77 16.58
C SER A 64 -24.19 -0.12 17.17
N PRO A 65 -23.71 1.04 16.68
CA PRO A 65 -22.92 1.87 17.56
C PRO A 65 -23.87 2.10 18.75
N ASP A 66 -23.63 1.40 19.85
CA ASP A 66 -24.23 1.78 21.10
C ASP A 66 -23.79 3.23 21.25
N SER A 67 -24.73 4.16 21.09
CA SER A 67 -24.43 5.59 21.07
C SER A 67 -24.02 6.10 22.45
N ASN A 68 -23.62 5.18 23.34
CA ASN A 68 -22.99 5.43 24.63
C ASN A 68 -21.63 4.73 24.79
N GLN A 69 -20.99 4.24 23.71
CA GLN A 69 -19.60 3.78 23.82
C GLN A 69 -18.66 4.98 23.88
N THR A 70 -18.47 5.50 25.10
CA THR A 70 -17.48 6.53 25.43
C THR A 70 -16.14 6.13 24.81
N ALA A 71 -15.55 7.03 24.00
CA ALA A 71 -14.27 6.77 23.38
C ALA A 71 -13.24 6.36 24.45
N PRO A 72 -12.46 5.27 24.24
CA PRO A 72 -11.51 4.83 25.25
C PRO A 72 -10.52 5.96 25.54
N LYS A 73 -10.28 6.23 26.82
CA LYS A 73 -9.42 7.33 27.30
C LYS A 73 -8.02 7.32 26.64
N TYR A 74 -7.48 6.14 26.40
CA TYR A 74 -6.21 5.96 25.70
C TYR A 74 -6.39 5.07 24.48
N ARG A 75 -5.87 5.53 23.33
CA ARG A 75 -5.86 4.77 22.09
C ARG A 75 -4.44 4.71 21.52
N LEU A 76 -3.97 3.50 21.23
CA LEU A 76 -2.71 3.26 20.54
C LEU A 76 -2.92 3.34 19.01
N TYR A 77 -2.26 4.31 18.37
CA TYR A 77 -2.35 4.55 16.94
C TYR A 77 -1.23 3.89 16.15
N ALA A 78 0.00 3.92 16.68
CA ALA A 78 1.17 3.41 15.97
C ALA A 78 2.28 2.99 16.93
N ILE A 79 3.13 2.08 16.47
CA ILE A 79 4.41 1.74 17.10
C ILE A 79 5.47 1.86 16.00
N PHE A 80 6.51 2.66 16.23
CA PHE A 80 7.57 2.87 15.26
C PHE A 80 8.90 3.15 15.98
N ASN A 81 9.93 2.40 15.64
CA ASN A 81 11.30 2.56 16.16
C ASN A 81 11.36 2.76 17.69
N ASN A 82 10.77 1.80 18.43
CA ASN A 82 10.65 1.83 19.90
C ASN A 82 9.96 3.08 20.49
N LYS A 83 9.15 3.77 19.69
CA LYS A 83 8.23 4.82 20.12
C LYS A 83 6.80 4.41 19.85
N VAL A 84 5.88 4.94 20.64
CA VAL A 84 4.45 4.67 20.51
C VAL A 84 3.68 5.95 20.33
N LYS A 85 2.66 5.93 19.47
CA LYS A 85 1.75 7.06 19.27
C LYS A 85 0.45 6.78 20.02
N ILE A 86 0.23 7.46 21.14
CA ILE A 86 -0.99 7.33 21.95
C ILE A 86 -1.72 8.67 21.90
N ASN A 87 -3.04 8.66 21.64
CA ASN A 87 -3.85 9.89 21.53
C ASN A 87 -3.20 10.96 20.63
N ASN A 88 -2.65 10.50 19.50
CA ASN A 88 -1.94 11.31 18.51
C ASN A 88 -0.58 11.93 18.93
N VAL A 89 -0.06 11.63 20.12
CA VAL A 89 1.24 12.10 20.64
C VAL A 89 2.25 10.96 20.69
N TRP A 90 3.52 11.24 20.40
CA TRP A 90 4.60 10.26 20.45
C TRP A 90 5.26 10.19 21.83
N TYR A 91 5.44 8.97 22.32
CA TYR A 91 6.11 8.68 23.59
C TYR A 91 7.19 7.61 23.39
N LYS A 92 8.23 7.64 24.23
CA LYS A 92 9.25 6.59 24.36
C LYS A 92 9.08 5.84 25.68
N LEU A 93 9.88 4.79 25.87
CA LEU A 93 9.95 4.05 27.13
C LEU A 93 10.21 5.00 28.31
N ASN A 94 9.50 4.77 29.43
CA ASN A 94 9.52 5.56 30.66
C ASN A 94 8.96 7.00 30.55
N ASP A 95 8.44 7.43 29.40
CA ASP A 95 7.68 8.68 29.37
C ASP A 95 6.37 8.52 30.15
N LYS A 96 5.86 9.63 30.69
CA LYS A 96 4.61 9.68 31.45
C LYS A 96 3.44 10.13 30.57
N ILE A 97 2.31 9.44 30.71
CA ILE A 97 1.00 9.80 30.15
C ILE A 97 -0.05 9.79 31.27
N ASP A 98 -0.56 10.97 31.62
CA ASP A 98 -1.39 11.18 32.81
C ASP A 98 -0.77 10.54 34.07
N GLN A 99 -1.41 9.48 34.59
CA GLN A 99 -1.02 8.74 35.80
C GLN A 99 -0.21 7.46 35.49
N TYR A 100 0.07 7.17 34.22
CA TYR A 100 0.80 5.97 33.81
C TYR A 100 2.16 6.32 33.21
N ASP A 101 3.10 5.39 33.34
CA ASP A 101 4.38 5.42 32.65
C ASP A 101 4.39 4.35 31.54
N ILE A 102 5.06 4.66 30.43
CA ILE A 102 5.27 3.71 29.32
C ILE A 102 6.26 2.63 29.79
N TYR A 103 5.72 1.52 30.29
CA TYR A 103 6.50 0.47 30.92
C TYR A 103 7.16 -0.49 29.93
N LYS A 104 6.44 -0.88 28.87
CA LYS A 104 6.97 -1.82 27.87
C LYS A 104 6.34 -1.63 26.50
N ILE A 105 7.15 -1.52 25.47
CA ILE A 105 6.73 -1.45 24.07
C ILE A 105 6.95 -2.83 23.43
N LYS A 106 5.87 -3.48 22.99
CA LYS A 106 5.90 -4.76 22.26
C LYS A 106 5.72 -4.48 20.76
N LYS A 107 5.73 -5.53 19.93
CA LYS A 107 5.59 -5.41 18.47
C LYS A 107 4.23 -4.84 18.04
N SER A 108 3.15 -5.19 18.74
CA SER A 108 1.77 -4.81 18.39
C SER A 108 0.96 -4.22 19.53
N SER A 109 1.60 -3.97 20.67
CA SER A 109 0.95 -3.44 21.86
C SER A 109 1.94 -2.67 22.73
N VAL A 110 1.41 -1.88 23.66
CA VAL A 110 2.18 -1.18 24.69
C VAL A 110 1.55 -1.42 26.06
N VAL A 111 2.38 -1.63 27.07
CA VAL A 111 1.96 -1.76 28.46
C VAL A 111 2.23 -0.44 29.17
N LEU A 112 1.16 0.15 29.70
CA LEU A 112 1.17 1.29 30.61
C LEU A 112 1.14 0.76 32.05
N LYS A 113 1.89 1.41 32.94
CA LYS A 113 1.94 1.03 34.36
C LYS A 113 1.71 2.24 35.25
N ASN A 114 0.86 2.09 36.25
CA ASN A 114 0.82 2.99 37.39
C ASN A 114 1.17 2.21 38.67
N GLN A 115 0.94 2.80 39.84
CA GLN A 115 1.23 2.14 41.13
C GLN A 115 0.30 0.95 41.45
N ALA A 116 -0.90 0.91 40.87
CA ALA A 116 -1.95 -0.05 41.21
C ALA A 116 -2.20 -1.12 40.14
N GLU A 117 -1.96 -0.81 38.86
CA GLU A 117 -2.41 -1.63 37.74
C GLU A 117 -1.50 -1.51 36.50
N LEU A 118 -1.66 -2.50 35.62
CA LEU A 118 -1.08 -2.57 34.29
C LEU A 118 -2.20 -2.49 33.25
N LEU A 119 -2.06 -1.59 32.29
CA LEU A 119 -3.01 -1.42 31.19
C LEU A 119 -2.30 -1.70 29.87
N GLU A 120 -2.74 -2.72 29.13
CA GLU A 120 -2.18 -3.06 27.82
C GLU A 120 -3.07 -2.48 26.70
N LEU A 121 -2.48 -1.61 25.87
CA LEU A 121 -3.12 -1.06 24.68
C LEU A 121 -2.64 -1.82 23.45
N ASN A 122 -3.57 -2.34 22.66
CA ASN A 122 -3.30 -3.03 21.42
C ASN A 122 -3.46 -2.09 20.22
N ILE A 123 -2.66 -2.29 19.16
CA ILE A 123 -2.89 -1.61 17.89
C ILE A 123 -4.25 -2.08 17.37
N ILE A 124 -5.18 -1.15 17.17
CA ILE A 124 -6.44 -1.45 16.50
C ILE A 124 -6.10 -1.76 15.05
N LYS A 125 -6.19 -3.03 14.67
CA LYS A 125 -6.01 -3.43 13.26
C LYS A 125 -7.15 -2.81 12.46
N GLY A 126 -6.81 -2.03 11.45
CA GLY A 126 -7.75 -1.63 10.40
C GLY A 126 -8.18 -2.84 9.56
N ASN A 127 -8.92 -2.56 8.48
CA ASN A 127 -9.44 -3.59 7.57
C ASN A 127 -8.37 -4.66 7.22
N GLN A 128 -8.75 -5.94 7.31
CA GLN A 128 -7.87 -7.12 7.19
C GLN A 128 -7.24 -7.29 5.79
N ASN A 129 -7.60 -6.44 4.83
CA ASN A 129 -7.11 -6.47 3.46
C ASN A 129 -5.66 -6.03 3.26
N VAL A 130 -4.93 -5.65 4.33
CA VAL A 130 -3.52 -5.26 4.25
C VAL A 130 -2.68 -6.10 5.19
N SER A 131 -1.92 -7.05 4.62
CA SER A 131 -0.86 -7.77 5.33
C SER A 131 0.46 -7.00 5.22
N ILE A 132 0.85 -6.34 6.31
CA ILE A 132 2.16 -5.70 6.41
C ILE A 132 3.18 -6.76 6.79
N ILE A 133 3.93 -7.24 5.80
CA ILE A 133 5.03 -8.19 5.97
C ILE A 133 6.33 -7.39 6.12
N TYR A 134 7.09 -7.65 7.19
CA TYR A 134 8.44 -7.11 7.38
C TYR A 134 9.44 -8.12 6.80
N LYS A 135 10.36 -7.64 5.94
CA LYS A 135 11.52 -8.39 5.44
C LYS A 135 12.65 -8.39 6.47
#